data_AF-A0A2X2RHJ6-F1
#
_entry.id   AF-A0A2X2RHJ6-F1
#
_cell.length_a   1.000
_cell.length_b   1.000
_cell.length_c   1.000
_cell.angle_alpha   90.00
_cell.angle_beta   90.00
_cell.angle_gamma   90.00
#
_symmetry.space_group_name_H-M   'P 1'
#
loop_
_entity.id
_entity.type
_entity.pdbx_description
1 polymer ?
#
loop_
_entity_poly.entity_id
_entity_poly.type
_entity_poly.pdbx_seq_one_letter_code
_entity_poly.pdbx_strand_id
1 'polypeptide(L)'
;MTAIETLKQWFSNLKKPTQEQFWAWLDSFWHKSEKIPMASVEGLDKLVEGTASAEQLSNHLNDTQAHKVLFDKKVDKVEGKELSSNDFTNEYKEKLEGLHQVDISGLLPKGDYTGTAQDLKKQIDDKANKNHKHSWGDIEGKPNFSESIISKKFIKEGSSDEYLLTGGGGQISKADLVSSGMVISGRNYLLNSNRFISSGILVEGFALSEEFKENLLDKKLVTVSCYIEYNNLTAITPKGRLGCELVISFSDNTVLYLGAWKPVTTSDIGKSFSGRLSNVYSIPTDKQITRINFSGLHIQCQATSFKIGQPKVETGNKATDWTPAPEDFDFYKEQVDFSELKTFKNRPAGSWGIRLGGGGGIYVNFPANSSASSLEFFKPNWYPATRIGVRNSVDSNRFNDDNGTFRDLAWYEDVISAGVRVGEDTTLNVNHQNQVVFVTNACRIELNQIQNMGSVSFRKVFDDGTVTFICTGKNIIYTGDTAFTGKKGSTAVISIYDNDCYIDIRNV
;
A
#
# COMPACT_ATOMS: atom_id res chain seq x y z
N MET A 1 -2.54 33.07 8.27
CA MET A 1 -1.96 31.92 7.56
C MET A 1 -3.07 31.17 6.85
N THR A 2 -2.82 30.69 5.64
CA THR A 2 -3.78 29.88 4.88
C THR A 2 -3.87 28.49 5.51
N ALA A 3 -5.09 27.96 5.68
CA ALA A 3 -5.27 26.64 6.26
C ALA A 3 -4.64 25.55 5.37
N ILE A 4 -4.00 24.56 5.98
CA ILE A 4 -3.30 23.48 5.26
C ILE A 4 -4.21 22.70 4.31
N GLU A 5 -5.50 22.56 4.65
CA GLU A 5 -6.48 21.89 3.79
C GLU A 5 -6.80 22.69 2.52
N THR A 6 -6.79 24.02 2.60
CA THR A 6 -6.93 24.90 1.43
C THR A 6 -5.68 24.82 0.55
N LEU A 7 -4.48 24.78 1.16
CA LEU A 7 -3.22 24.63 0.44
C LEU A 7 -3.17 23.31 -0.34
N LYS A 8 -3.54 22.18 0.27
CA LYS A 8 -3.55 20.86 -0.40
C LYS A 8 -4.43 20.82 -1.65
N GLN A 9 -5.55 21.56 -1.66
CA GLN A 9 -6.44 21.62 -2.82
C GLN A 9 -5.85 22.35 -4.03
N TRP A 10 -4.93 23.29 -3.81
CA TRP A 10 -4.26 24.02 -4.89
C TRP A 10 -3.19 23.18 -5.60
N PHE A 11 -2.66 22.15 -4.93
CA PHE A 11 -1.57 21.29 -5.43
C PHE A 11 -2.01 19.84 -5.71
N SER A 12 -3.31 19.57 -5.90
CA SER A 12 -3.80 18.24 -6.30
C SER A 12 -3.42 17.88 -7.74
N ASN A 13 -3.39 16.58 -8.08
CA ASN A 13 -3.09 16.09 -9.43
C ASN A 13 -3.79 16.90 -10.52
N LEU A 14 -3.03 17.25 -11.57
CA LEU A 14 -3.48 18.00 -12.75
C LEU A 14 -3.96 19.44 -12.48
N LYS A 15 -3.77 19.99 -11.27
CA LYS A 15 -3.99 21.42 -10.99
C LYS A 15 -2.67 22.19 -10.96
N LYS A 16 -2.70 23.41 -11.49
CA LYS A 16 -1.61 24.39 -11.41
C LYS A 16 -2.08 25.57 -10.55
N PRO A 17 -1.43 25.84 -9.40
CA PRO A 17 -1.78 27.00 -8.57
C PRO A 17 -1.61 28.32 -9.36
N THR A 18 -2.46 29.31 -9.06
CA THR A 18 -2.21 30.69 -9.52
C THR A 18 -1.02 31.30 -8.78
N GLN A 19 -0.51 32.43 -9.26
CA GLN A 19 0.56 33.17 -8.61
C GLN A 19 0.19 33.55 -7.16
N GLU A 20 -1.04 34.02 -6.95
CA GLU A 20 -1.56 34.44 -5.65
C GLU A 20 -1.64 33.25 -4.69
N GLN A 21 -2.08 32.08 -5.19
CA GLN A 21 -2.12 30.83 -4.42
C GLN A 21 -0.71 30.36 -4.04
N PHE A 22 0.26 30.55 -4.93
CA PHE A 22 1.65 30.20 -4.66
C PHE A 22 2.29 31.12 -3.62
N TRP A 23 2.03 32.43 -3.68
CA TRP A 23 2.49 33.38 -2.66
C TRP A 23 1.84 33.13 -1.30
N ALA A 24 0.52 32.89 -1.27
CA ALA A 24 -0.20 32.56 -0.04
C ALA A 24 0.30 31.25 0.61
N TRP A 25 0.86 30.32 -0.19
CA TRP A 25 1.55 29.14 0.33
C TRP A 25 2.86 29.50 1.02
N LEU A 26 3.71 30.32 0.39
CA LEU A 26 4.98 30.75 0.98
C LEU A 26 4.78 31.53 2.29
N ASP A 27 3.83 32.47 2.31
CA ASP A 27 3.52 33.31 3.47
C ASP A 27 2.86 32.56 4.64
N SER A 28 2.51 31.28 4.43
CA SER A 28 1.94 30.42 5.49
C SER A 28 3.01 29.75 6.36
N PHE A 29 4.30 29.95 6.08
CA PHE A 29 5.42 29.41 6.85
C PHE A 29 6.36 30.54 7.32
N TRP A 30 7.03 30.31 8.44
CA TRP A 30 8.12 31.17 8.90
C TRP A 30 9.42 30.82 8.16
N HIS A 31 10.11 31.82 7.63
CA HIS A 31 11.40 31.64 7.00
C HIS A 31 12.52 31.54 8.03
N LYS A 32 13.61 30.81 7.69
CA LYS A 32 14.75 30.59 8.61
C LYS A 32 15.42 31.88 9.11
N SER A 33 15.29 32.97 8.38
CA SER A 33 15.83 34.29 8.73
C SER A 33 14.90 35.12 9.63
N GLU A 34 13.66 34.68 9.84
CA GLU A 34 12.65 35.43 10.59
C GLU A 34 12.68 35.07 12.07
N LYS A 35 12.47 36.08 12.92
CA LYS A 35 12.29 35.86 14.36
C LYS A 35 10.83 35.52 14.62
N ILE A 36 10.58 34.44 15.35
CA ILE A 36 9.23 34.06 15.77
C ILE A 36 8.85 34.89 17.01
N PRO A 37 7.77 35.70 16.98
CA PRO A 37 7.32 36.46 18.13
C PRO A 37 6.85 35.53 19.27
N MET A 38 7.13 35.90 20.52
CA MET A 38 6.77 35.10 21.70
C MET A 38 5.25 34.86 21.82
N ALA A 39 4.44 35.83 21.38
CA ALA A 39 2.97 35.72 21.35
C ALA A 39 2.44 34.69 20.33
N SER A 40 3.27 34.25 19.38
CA SER A 40 2.89 33.27 18.35
C SER A 40 3.11 31.82 18.80
N VAL A 41 3.61 31.59 20.02
CA VAL A 41 3.87 30.25 20.59
C VAL A 41 2.81 29.94 21.64
N GLU A 42 1.90 29.03 21.31
CA GLU A 42 0.79 28.62 22.18
C GLU A 42 1.32 28.00 23.50
N GLY A 43 0.78 28.45 24.63
CA GLY A 43 1.07 27.92 25.96
C GLY A 43 2.38 28.40 26.58
N LEU A 44 3.15 29.24 25.88
CA LEU A 44 4.39 29.81 26.41
C LEU A 44 4.13 30.82 27.54
N ASP A 45 3.02 31.55 27.47
CA ASP A 45 2.49 32.42 28.52
C ASP A 45 2.21 31.64 29.82
N LYS A 46 1.46 30.54 29.73
CA LYS A 46 1.10 29.68 30.86
C LYS A 46 2.31 29.02 31.50
N LEU A 47 3.32 28.66 30.71
CA LEU A 47 4.56 28.07 31.23
C LEU A 47 5.33 29.06 32.10
N VAL A 48 5.34 30.34 31.72
CA VAL A 48 6.06 31.40 32.45
C VAL A 48 5.31 31.81 33.72
N GLU A 49 3.97 31.83 33.70
CA GLU A 49 3.14 32.13 34.87
C GLU A 49 3.34 31.15 36.05
N GLY A 50 3.76 29.91 35.78
CA GLY A 50 4.06 28.89 36.80
C GLY A 50 5.43 29.02 37.46
N THR A 51 6.24 30.01 37.07
CA THR A 51 7.61 30.18 37.58
C THR A 51 7.71 31.37 38.52
N ALA A 52 8.38 31.19 39.66
CA ALA A 52 8.75 32.33 40.50
C ALA A 52 9.82 33.14 39.78
N SER A 53 9.70 34.46 39.75
CA SER A 53 10.76 35.31 39.25
C SER A 53 12.04 35.12 40.08
N ALA A 54 13.21 35.40 39.49
CA ALA A 54 14.48 35.31 40.22
C ALA A 54 14.47 36.18 41.49
N GLU A 55 13.78 37.32 41.45
CA GLU A 55 13.62 38.22 42.59
C GLU A 55 12.69 37.64 43.67
N GLN A 56 11.56 37.03 43.29
CA GLN A 56 10.67 36.35 44.23
C GLN A 56 11.35 35.19 44.95
N LEU A 57 12.14 34.39 44.23
CA LEU A 57 12.91 33.29 44.81
C LEU A 57 14.01 33.81 45.76
N SER A 58 14.72 34.86 45.36
CA SER A 58 15.76 35.50 46.19
C SER A 58 15.17 36.06 47.49
N ASN A 59 14.00 36.69 47.43
CA ASN A 59 13.31 37.21 48.60
C ASN A 59 12.85 36.08 49.54
N HIS A 60 12.35 34.97 48.99
CA HIS A 60 11.95 33.81 49.80
C HIS A 60 13.15 33.12 50.49
N LEU A 61 14.29 32.99 49.81
CA LEU A 61 15.51 32.39 50.36
C LEU A 61 16.10 33.18 51.53
N ASN A 62 16.00 34.51 51.48
CA ASN A 62 16.56 35.40 52.50
C ASN A 62 15.56 35.78 53.60
N ASP A 63 14.30 35.36 53.48
CA ASP A 63 13.28 35.57 54.51
C ASP A 63 13.41 34.52 55.62
N THR A 64 14.03 34.94 56.73
CA THR A 64 14.20 34.12 57.94
C THR A 64 12.89 33.73 58.62
N GLN A 65 11.76 34.30 58.21
CA GLN A 65 10.42 34.02 58.75
C GLN A 65 9.50 33.28 57.78
N ALA A 66 9.97 32.92 56.57
CA ALA A 66 9.17 32.34 55.50
C ALA A 66 8.34 31.10 55.93
N HIS A 67 8.79 30.37 56.96
CA HIS A 67 8.14 29.16 57.48
C HIS A 67 7.91 29.19 59.00
N LYS A 68 7.99 30.36 59.65
CA LYS A 68 7.93 30.50 61.12
C LYS A 68 6.67 29.88 61.74
N VAL A 69 5.51 30.13 61.14
CA VAL A 69 4.20 29.64 61.63
C VAL A 69 4.11 28.11 61.59
N LEU A 70 4.78 27.47 60.63
CA LEU A 70 4.84 26.00 60.54
C LEU A 70 5.75 25.42 61.63
N PHE A 71 6.87 26.11 61.94
CA PHE A 71 7.75 25.70 63.03
C PHE A 71 7.15 25.96 64.41
N ASP A 72 6.38 27.03 64.61
CA ASP A 72 5.69 27.32 65.88
C ASP A 72 4.61 26.27 66.22
N LYS A 73 4.10 25.52 65.22
CA LYS A 73 3.17 24.40 65.41
C LYS A 73 3.86 23.06 65.66
N LYS A 74 5.18 23.01 65.56
CA LYS A 74 5.93 21.78 65.77
C LYS A 74 6.00 21.50 67.28
N VAL A 75 5.57 20.30 67.66
CA VAL A 75 5.75 19.81 69.03
C VAL A 75 7.15 19.24 69.15
N ASP A 76 7.95 19.79 70.06
CA ASP A 76 9.30 19.29 70.31
C ASP A 76 9.27 18.03 71.19
N LYS A 77 10.16 17.09 70.88
CA LYS A 77 10.28 15.82 71.59
C LYS A 77 11.10 16.01 72.86
N VAL A 78 10.50 15.78 74.03
CA VAL A 78 11.21 15.73 75.32
C VAL A 78 11.39 14.27 75.73
N GLU A 79 12.59 13.91 76.15
CA GLU A 79 12.95 12.54 76.52
C GLU A 79 12.13 12.07 77.74
N GLY A 80 11.47 10.90 77.63
CA GLY A 80 10.72 10.28 78.73
C GLY A 80 9.24 10.67 78.88
N LYS A 81 8.65 11.43 77.95
CA LYS A 81 7.19 11.68 77.91
C LYS A 81 6.59 11.41 76.53
N GLU A 82 5.39 10.82 76.48
CA GLU A 82 4.52 10.91 75.31
C GLU A 82 3.82 12.29 75.25
N LEU A 83 3.34 12.66 74.05
CA LEU A 83 2.92 14.01 73.63
C LEU A 83 2.09 14.77 74.68
N SER A 84 2.49 16.01 75.00
CA SER A 84 1.94 16.81 76.10
C SER A 84 0.58 17.48 75.84
N SER A 85 -0.30 16.92 75.00
CA SER A 85 -1.69 17.41 74.85
C SER A 85 -2.69 16.27 74.99
N ASN A 86 -3.40 16.26 76.12
CA ASN A 86 -4.43 15.30 76.46
C ASN A 86 -5.79 15.92 76.09
N ASP A 87 -6.33 15.60 74.91
CA ASP A 87 -7.48 16.33 74.30
C ASP A 87 -8.89 15.82 74.70
N PHE A 88 -9.02 14.96 75.72
CA PHE A 88 -10.33 14.43 76.15
C PHE A 88 -10.72 14.93 77.56
N THR A 89 -11.91 15.54 77.67
CA THR A 89 -12.51 15.90 78.97
C THR A 89 -13.17 14.68 79.62
N ASN A 90 -13.17 14.65 80.96
CA ASN A 90 -13.74 13.55 81.76
C ASN A 90 -15.21 13.22 81.41
N GLU A 91 -15.96 14.23 80.96
CA GLU A 91 -17.36 14.10 80.57
C GLU A 91 -17.58 13.24 79.31
N TYR A 92 -16.63 13.26 78.35
CA TYR A 92 -16.70 12.38 77.17
C TYR A 92 -16.33 10.94 77.50
N LYS A 93 -15.50 10.75 78.54
CA LYS A 93 -15.13 9.41 79.03
C LYS A 93 -16.32 8.71 79.68
N GLU A 94 -17.09 9.40 80.51
CA GLU A 94 -18.32 8.86 81.12
C GLU A 94 -19.42 8.56 80.08
N LYS A 95 -19.58 9.42 79.06
CA LYS A 95 -20.54 9.16 77.97
C LYS A 95 -20.18 7.93 77.13
N LEU A 96 -18.89 7.66 76.96
CA LEU A 96 -18.41 6.49 76.22
C LEU A 96 -18.63 5.20 77.02
N GLU A 97 -18.44 5.24 78.34
CA GLU A 97 -18.69 4.07 79.22
C GLU A 97 -20.17 3.75 79.40
N GLY A 98 -21.08 4.71 79.18
CA GLY A 98 -22.54 4.52 79.28
C GLY A 98 -23.23 3.92 78.04
N LEU A 99 -22.52 3.61 76.95
CA LEU A 99 -23.12 3.04 75.74
C LEU A 99 -23.38 1.54 75.89
N HIS A 100 -24.63 1.14 76.12
CA HIS A 100 -25.05 -0.26 76.02
C HIS A 100 -25.32 -0.67 74.56
N GLN A 101 -24.90 -1.88 74.21
CA GLN A 101 -25.05 -2.48 72.90
C GLN A 101 -26.53 -2.65 72.55
N VAL A 102 -27.04 -1.90 71.57
CA VAL A 102 -28.41 -2.04 71.07
C VAL A 102 -28.45 -3.30 70.18
N ASP A 103 -29.27 -4.29 70.53
CA ASP A 103 -29.46 -5.48 69.70
C ASP A 103 -30.28 -5.13 68.45
N ILE A 104 -29.58 -5.06 67.31
CA ILE A 104 -30.12 -4.77 65.97
C ILE A 104 -30.37 -6.05 65.15
N SER A 105 -30.32 -7.24 65.77
CA SER A 105 -30.49 -8.54 65.11
C SER A 105 -31.84 -8.72 64.41
N GLY A 106 -32.88 -7.94 64.78
CA GLY A 106 -34.22 -8.01 64.18
C GLY A 106 -34.42 -7.21 62.88
N LEU A 107 -33.46 -6.38 62.45
CA LEU A 107 -33.66 -5.47 61.30
C LEU A 107 -33.22 -6.05 59.94
N LEU A 108 -32.64 -7.25 59.91
CA LEU A 108 -32.16 -7.91 58.68
C LEU A 108 -32.58 -9.40 58.67
N PRO A 109 -33.51 -9.84 57.80
CA PRO A 109 -33.79 -11.27 57.64
C PRO A 109 -32.58 -11.97 57.01
N LYS A 110 -31.85 -12.77 57.80
CA LYS A 110 -30.60 -13.44 57.36
C LYS A 110 -30.80 -14.78 56.63
N GLY A 111 -32.05 -15.24 56.44
CA GLY A 111 -32.29 -16.62 56.00
C GLY A 111 -31.58 -17.64 56.92
N ASP A 112 -31.10 -18.76 56.37
CA ASP A 112 -30.37 -19.79 57.12
C ASP A 112 -28.91 -19.44 57.44
N TYR A 113 -28.47 -18.20 57.17
CA TYR A 113 -27.09 -17.77 57.36
C TYR A 113 -26.80 -17.36 58.81
N THR A 114 -25.84 -18.02 59.45
CA THR A 114 -25.51 -17.83 60.88
C THR A 114 -24.28 -16.96 61.15
N GLY A 115 -23.62 -16.41 60.12
CA GLY A 115 -22.41 -15.59 60.25
C GLY A 115 -22.64 -14.09 60.50
N THR A 116 -21.54 -13.35 60.68
CA THR A 116 -21.56 -11.88 60.79
C THR A 116 -21.74 -11.22 59.43
N ALA A 117 -22.12 -9.94 59.40
CA ALA A 117 -22.19 -9.17 58.16
C ALA A 117 -20.83 -9.05 57.45
N GLN A 118 -19.74 -9.05 58.23
CA GLN A 118 -18.37 -9.10 57.71
C GLN A 118 -18.07 -10.43 57.04
N ASP A 119 -18.51 -11.55 57.62
CA ASP A 119 -18.36 -12.88 57.01
C ASP A 119 -19.13 -12.99 55.69
N LEU A 120 -20.33 -12.40 55.62
CA LEU A 120 -21.14 -12.41 54.41
C LEU A 120 -20.49 -11.58 53.30
N LYS A 121 -19.98 -10.39 53.64
CA LYS A 121 -19.25 -9.55 52.69
C LYS A 121 -17.98 -10.25 52.19
N LYS A 122 -17.22 -10.87 53.08
CA LYS A 122 -16.03 -11.64 52.72
C LYS A 122 -16.38 -12.81 51.78
N GLN A 123 -17.46 -13.54 52.03
CA GLN A 123 -17.89 -14.63 51.13
C GLN A 123 -18.33 -14.13 49.75
N ILE A 124 -18.99 -12.97 49.67
CA ILE A 124 -19.38 -12.35 48.39
C ILE A 124 -18.13 -11.90 47.62
N ASP A 125 -17.20 -11.22 48.29
CA ASP A 125 -15.96 -10.75 47.68
C ASP A 125 -15.06 -11.93 47.26
N ASP A 126 -15.04 -13.03 48.01
CA ASP A 126 -14.31 -14.27 47.69
C ASP A 126 -14.97 -15.06 46.53
N LYS A 127 -16.30 -15.03 46.38
CA LYS A 127 -17.03 -15.71 45.28
C LYS A 127 -17.13 -14.88 44.00
N ALA A 128 -17.14 -13.55 44.10
CA ALA A 128 -17.27 -12.64 42.98
C ALA A 128 -15.90 -12.14 42.50
N ASN A 129 -15.05 -13.04 42.01
CA ASN A 129 -13.83 -12.62 41.34
C ASN A 129 -14.20 -11.92 40.02
N LYS A 130 -14.10 -10.58 39.99
CA LYS A 130 -14.43 -9.72 38.82
C LYS A 130 -13.56 -10.00 37.59
N ASN A 131 -12.54 -10.86 37.72
CA ASN A 131 -11.59 -11.21 36.66
C ASN A 131 -11.64 -12.71 36.27
N HIS A 132 -12.75 -13.41 36.49
CA HIS A 132 -12.83 -14.80 36.01
C HIS A 132 -12.88 -14.84 34.47
N LYS A 133 -12.15 -15.80 33.90
CA LYS A 133 -12.15 -16.10 32.46
C LYS A 133 -12.89 -17.41 32.26
N HIS A 134 -13.76 -17.47 31.25
CA HIS A 134 -14.34 -18.72 30.80
C HIS A 134 -13.42 -19.35 29.75
N SER A 135 -13.16 -20.65 29.84
CA SER A 135 -12.60 -21.36 28.70
C SER A 135 -13.72 -21.58 27.69
N TRP A 136 -13.40 -21.54 26.39
CA TRP A 136 -14.39 -21.84 25.34
C TRP A 136 -15.07 -23.20 25.54
N GLY A 137 -14.39 -24.16 26.19
CA GLY A 137 -14.97 -25.46 26.54
C GLY A 137 -16.14 -25.41 27.53
N ASP A 138 -16.22 -24.35 28.36
CA ASP A 138 -17.17 -24.23 29.47
C ASP A 138 -18.49 -23.57 29.04
N ILE A 139 -18.62 -23.17 27.77
CA ILE A 139 -19.79 -22.47 27.24
C ILE A 139 -20.76 -23.48 26.61
N GLU A 140 -21.92 -23.69 27.24
CA GLU A 140 -23.01 -24.45 26.65
C GLU A 140 -23.63 -23.72 25.44
N GLY A 141 -23.97 -24.46 24.38
CA GLY A 141 -24.55 -23.90 23.15
C GLY A 141 -23.56 -23.23 22.20
N LYS A 142 -22.24 -23.39 22.43
CA LYS A 142 -21.21 -22.81 21.54
C LYS A 142 -21.28 -23.39 20.12
N PRO A 143 -21.04 -22.58 19.08
CA PRO A 143 -20.94 -23.07 17.70
C PRO A 143 -19.84 -24.13 17.57
N ASN A 144 -20.15 -25.23 16.88
CA ASN A 144 -19.20 -26.29 16.60
C ASN A 144 -18.46 -25.99 15.30
N PHE A 145 -17.18 -25.64 15.39
CA PHE A 145 -16.33 -25.43 14.21
C PHE A 145 -15.52 -26.71 13.97
N SER A 146 -16.00 -27.57 13.07
CA SER A 146 -15.38 -28.87 12.76
C SER A 146 -14.26 -28.81 11.72
N GLU A 147 -13.90 -27.63 11.23
CA GLU A 147 -12.86 -27.41 10.22
C GLU A 147 -11.95 -26.24 10.60
N SER A 148 -10.70 -26.28 10.13
CA SER A 148 -9.77 -25.15 10.16
C SER A 148 -10.43 -23.92 9.53
N ILE A 149 -10.65 -22.86 10.33
CA ILE A 149 -11.23 -21.62 9.82
C ILE A 149 -10.15 -20.84 9.07
N ILE A 150 -10.13 -21.01 7.75
CA ILE A 150 -9.34 -20.17 6.84
C ILE A 150 -10.01 -18.82 6.67
N SER A 151 -9.21 -17.75 6.71
CA SER A 151 -9.60 -16.32 6.76
C SER A 151 -10.63 -15.85 5.72
N LYS A 152 -10.89 -16.65 4.69
CA LYS A 152 -11.85 -16.36 3.62
C LYS A 152 -13.33 -16.48 4.02
N LYS A 153 -13.67 -17.13 5.15
CA LYS A 153 -15.08 -17.32 5.59
C LYS A 153 -15.62 -16.20 6.51
N PHE A 154 -14.85 -15.16 6.79
CA PHE A 154 -15.32 -13.98 7.52
C PHE A 154 -15.56 -12.82 6.56
N ILE A 155 -16.83 -12.40 6.41
CA ILE A 155 -17.17 -11.07 5.87
C ILE A 155 -17.17 -10.13 7.07
N LYS A 156 -16.29 -9.13 7.07
CA LYS A 156 -16.09 -8.24 8.21
C LYS A 156 -16.80 -6.91 7.99
N GLU A 157 -17.87 -6.68 8.75
CA GLU A 157 -18.45 -5.35 8.93
C GLU A 157 -17.74 -4.63 10.10
N GLY A 158 -17.50 -3.33 9.98
CA GLY A 158 -16.93 -2.51 11.06
C GLY A 158 -15.40 -2.44 11.17
N SER A 159 -14.65 -2.81 10.12
CA SER A 159 -13.25 -2.34 10.02
C SER A 159 -13.24 -0.86 9.66
N SER A 160 -12.58 -0.02 10.46
CA SER A 160 -12.36 1.40 10.16
C SER A 160 -10.87 1.70 9.99
N ASP A 161 -10.55 2.89 9.50
CA ASP A 161 -9.17 3.37 9.37
C ASP A 161 -8.46 3.57 10.72
N GLU A 162 -9.18 3.47 11.84
CA GLU A 162 -8.68 3.72 13.19
C GLU A 162 -8.29 2.45 13.95
N TYR A 163 -8.82 1.27 13.61
CA TYR A 163 -8.59 0.03 14.38
C TYR A 163 -8.36 -1.20 13.49
N LEU A 164 -7.24 -1.90 13.72
CA LEU A 164 -6.91 -3.18 13.11
C LEU A 164 -7.37 -4.34 14.03
N LEU A 165 -7.98 -5.39 13.49
CA LEU A 165 -8.22 -6.62 14.27
C LEU A 165 -6.98 -7.52 14.20
N THR A 166 -6.57 -8.03 15.34
CA THR A 166 -5.51 -9.04 15.50
C THR A 166 -6.08 -10.45 15.28
N GLY A 167 -5.23 -11.40 14.88
CA GLY A 167 -5.66 -12.78 14.57
C GLY A 167 -6.33 -13.57 15.71
N GLY A 168 -6.32 -13.03 16.94
CA GLY A 168 -7.03 -13.58 18.10
C GLY A 168 -8.37 -12.90 18.42
N GLY A 169 -8.88 -12.02 17.54
CA GLY A 169 -10.15 -11.30 17.74
C GLY A 169 -10.05 -10.02 18.57
N GLY A 170 -8.86 -9.65 19.06
CA GLY A 170 -8.62 -8.35 19.71
C GLY A 170 -8.45 -7.21 18.70
N GLN A 171 -8.68 -5.96 19.11
CA GLN A 171 -8.41 -4.77 18.30
C GLN A 171 -7.14 -4.06 18.77
N ILE A 172 -6.36 -3.53 17.83
CA ILE A 172 -5.28 -2.57 18.09
C ILE A 172 -5.59 -1.28 17.34
N SER A 173 -5.52 -0.13 18.00
CA SER A 173 -5.73 1.13 17.28
C SER A 173 -4.52 1.45 16.40
N LYS A 174 -4.75 2.17 15.31
CA LYS A 174 -3.69 2.70 14.47
C LYS A 174 -2.78 3.64 15.26
N ALA A 175 -3.33 4.37 16.24
CA ALA A 175 -2.57 5.22 17.15
C ALA A 175 -1.64 4.39 18.05
N ASP A 176 -2.10 3.26 18.58
CA ASP A 176 -1.29 2.33 19.38
C ASP A 176 -0.20 1.66 18.53
N LEU A 177 -0.50 1.38 17.26
CA LEU A 177 0.47 0.86 16.32
C LEU A 177 1.57 1.89 16.02
N VAL A 178 1.19 3.14 15.79
CA VAL A 178 2.12 4.25 15.57
C VAL A 178 2.93 4.56 16.83
N SER A 179 2.29 4.56 18.00
CA SER A 179 2.96 4.83 19.28
C SER A 179 3.88 3.70 19.72
N SER A 180 3.61 2.45 19.31
CA SER A 180 4.52 1.31 19.50
C SER A 180 5.84 1.45 18.73
N GLY A 181 5.93 2.40 17.79
CA GLY A 181 7.10 2.57 16.93
C GLY A 181 7.29 1.41 15.94
N MET A 182 6.25 0.62 15.68
CA MET A 182 6.32 -0.52 14.76
C MET A 182 6.41 -0.03 13.31
N VAL A 183 7.45 -0.46 12.60
CA VAL A 183 7.68 -0.16 11.19
C VAL A 183 7.70 -1.49 10.44
N ILE A 184 6.71 -1.71 9.58
CA ILE A 184 6.60 -2.90 8.71
C ILE A 184 6.70 -2.45 7.26
N SER A 185 7.78 -2.83 6.57
CA SER A 185 7.88 -2.63 5.12
C SER A 185 7.38 -3.85 4.35
N GLY A 186 7.74 -5.06 4.78
CA GLY A 186 7.39 -6.31 4.09
C GLY A 186 8.17 -6.57 2.79
N ARG A 187 8.83 -5.56 2.20
CA ARG A 187 9.67 -5.70 1.01
C ARG A 187 10.97 -6.43 1.34
N ASN A 188 11.26 -7.46 0.55
CA ASN A 188 12.59 -8.06 0.52
C ASN A 188 13.52 -7.25 -0.39
N TYR A 189 14.66 -6.81 0.15
CA TYR A 189 15.70 -6.10 -0.58
C TYR A 189 16.86 -7.01 -1.03
N LEU A 190 16.80 -8.29 -0.69
CA LEU A 190 17.81 -9.29 -1.08
C LEU A 190 17.35 -10.07 -2.31
N LEU A 191 18.03 -9.81 -3.42
CA LEU A 191 17.80 -10.43 -4.72
C LEU A 191 18.28 -11.88 -4.74
N ASN A 192 17.67 -12.69 -5.61
CA ASN A 192 17.96 -14.12 -5.78
C ASN A 192 17.92 -14.90 -4.46
N SER A 193 17.07 -14.47 -3.53
CA SER A 193 17.08 -14.99 -2.16
C SER A 193 16.25 -16.26 -1.95
N ASN A 194 15.56 -16.77 -2.98
CA ASN A 194 14.86 -18.06 -2.91
C ASN A 194 15.82 -19.26 -3.01
N ARG A 195 16.81 -19.33 -2.11
CA ARG A 195 17.87 -20.32 -2.14
C ARG A 195 17.94 -21.06 -0.81
N PHE A 196 18.32 -22.33 -0.89
CA PHE A 196 18.57 -23.20 0.26
C PHE A 196 19.93 -23.86 0.16
N ILE A 197 20.57 -24.10 1.30
CA ILE A 197 21.74 -24.97 1.44
C ILE A 197 21.48 -26.02 2.51
N SER A 198 22.13 -27.18 2.37
CA SER A 198 22.08 -28.30 3.31
C SER A 198 23.43 -28.60 3.97
N SER A 199 24.49 -27.89 3.58
CA SER A 199 25.81 -27.96 4.20
C SER A 199 26.63 -26.70 3.87
N GLY A 200 27.69 -26.46 4.66
CA GLY A 200 28.70 -25.45 4.35
C GLY A 200 28.21 -24.00 4.40
N ILE A 201 28.79 -23.17 3.53
CA ILE A 201 28.54 -21.72 3.45
C ILE A 201 28.26 -21.37 1.98
N LEU A 202 27.24 -20.54 1.74
CA LEU A 202 26.96 -19.96 0.44
C LEU A 202 27.02 -18.44 0.53
N VAL A 203 28.04 -17.85 -0.11
CA VAL A 203 28.27 -16.39 -0.13
C VAL A 203 27.99 -15.75 -1.49
N GLU A 204 27.94 -16.53 -2.57
CA GLU A 204 27.82 -16.03 -3.94
C GLU A 204 26.37 -16.02 -4.45
N GLY A 205 26.10 -15.13 -5.41
CA GLY A 205 24.81 -15.05 -6.12
C GLY A 205 23.73 -14.25 -5.41
N PHE A 206 24.01 -13.72 -4.21
CA PHE A 206 23.14 -12.74 -3.55
C PHE A 206 23.54 -11.32 -3.94
N ALA A 207 22.55 -10.50 -4.25
CA ALA A 207 22.71 -9.06 -4.45
C ALA A 207 21.68 -8.31 -3.62
N LEU A 208 21.99 -7.07 -3.25
CA LEU A 208 21.01 -6.16 -2.65
C LEU A 208 20.50 -5.22 -3.74
N SER A 209 19.21 -4.90 -3.68
CA SER A 209 18.62 -3.86 -4.55
C SER A 209 19.42 -2.56 -4.44
N GLU A 210 19.55 -1.81 -5.54
CA GLU A 210 20.21 -0.50 -5.52
C GLU A 210 19.49 0.50 -4.59
N GLU A 211 18.16 0.48 -4.56
CA GLU A 211 17.39 1.34 -3.66
C GLU A 211 17.76 1.15 -2.19
N PHE A 212 17.97 -0.10 -1.75
CA PHE A 212 18.41 -0.37 -0.38
C PHE A 212 19.78 0.22 -0.09
N LYS A 213 20.72 0.16 -1.05
CA LYS A 213 22.07 0.70 -0.88
C LYS A 213 22.07 2.23 -0.84
N GLU A 214 21.31 2.86 -1.72
CA GLU A 214 21.23 4.32 -1.83
C GLU A 214 20.56 4.97 -0.62
N ASN A 215 19.53 4.32 -0.07
CA ASN A 215 18.67 4.93 0.96
C ASN A 215 18.89 4.34 2.36
N LEU A 216 19.94 3.54 2.59
CA LEU A 216 20.13 2.79 3.84
C LEU A 216 20.20 3.70 5.08
N LEU A 217 20.80 4.89 4.96
CA LEU A 217 20.91 5.85 6.07
C LEU A 217 19.54 6.41 6.50
N ASP A 218 18.57 6.47 5.58
CA ASP A 218 17.19 6.82 5.90
C ASP A 218 16.45 5.64 6.55
N LYS A 219 16.95 4.41 6.38
CA LYS A 219 16.39 3.21 7.00
C LYS A 219 16.98 3.03 8.39
N LYS A 220 16.43 3.76 9.37
CA LYS A 220 16.87 3.70 10.78
C LYS A 220 16.93 2.29 11.37
N LEU A 221 16.06 1.39 10.91
CA LEU A 221 15.95 0.02 11.38
C LEU A 221 15.96 -0.95 10.19
N VAL A 222 16.77 -2.00 10.29
CA VAL A 222 16.87 -3.09 9.32
C VAL A 222 16.61 -4.40 10.03
N THR A 223 15.73 -5.22 9.44
CA THR A 223 15.47 -6.58 9.90
C THR A 223 16.10 -7.57 8.93
N VAL A 224 16.88 -8.51 9.46
CA VAL A 224 17.45 -9.63 8.71
C VAL A 224 16.80 -10.91 9.20
N SER A 225 16.37 -11.80 8.29
CA SER A 225 15.78 -13.09 8.66
C SER A 225 16.17 -14.22 7.71
N CYS A 226 16.09 -15.47 8.18
CA CYS A 226 16.22 -16.67 7.32
C CYS A 226 15.43 -17.84 7.90
N TYR A 227 15.05 -18.80 7.05
CA TYR A 227 14.50 -20.08 7.47
C TYR A 227 15.63 -21.02 7.86
N ILE A 228 15.51 -21.69 9.00
CA ILE A 228 16.46 -22.67 9.51
C ILE A 228 15.73 -23.94 9.88
N GLU A 229 16.26 -25.06 9.41
CA GLU A 229 15.86 -26.39 9.83
C GLU A 229 17.08 -27.29 9.99
N TYR A 230 17.11 -28.05 11.07
CA TYR A 230 18.07 -29.14 11.24
C TYR A 230 17.42 -30.32 11.98
N ASN A 231 17.85 -31.52 11.64
CA ASN A 231 17.43 -32.74 12.30
C ASN A 231 18.60 -33.38 13.05
N ASN A 232 18.42 -33.66 14.34
CA ASN A 232 19.38 -34.35 15.21
C ASN A 232 20.78 -33.74 15.13
N LEU A 233 20.99 -32.64 15.85
CA LEU A 233 22.30 -31.99 15.98
C LEU A 233 23.33 -32.97 16.58
N THR A 234 24.46 -33.18 15.91
CA THR A 234 25.49 -34.15 16.30
C THR A 234 26.76 -33.50 16.84
N ALA A 235 27.10 -32.29 16.40
CA ALA A 235 28.24 -31.54 16.92
C ALA A 235 28.10 -30.03 16.72
N ILE A 236 28.80 -29.24 17.54
CA ILE A 236 28.80 -27.77 17.49
C ILE A 236 30.03 -27.19 16.77
N THR A 237 30.79 -28.00 16.03
CA THR A 237 31.98 -27.57 15.28
C THR A 237 31.61 -27.08 13.87
N PRO A 238 32.27 -26.04 13.31
CA PRO A 238 33.41 -25.29 13.85
C PRO A 238 33.05 -24.09 14.73
N LYS A 239 31.83 -23.56 14.70
CA LYS A 239 31.46 -22.33 15.44
C LYS A 239 30.17 -22.40 16.26
N GLY A 240 29.42 -23.49 16.18
CA GLY A 240 28.21 -23.71 16.96
C GLY A 240 27.08 -22.76 16.57
N ARG A 241 26.95 -22.45 15.28
CA ARG A 241 25.89 -21.55 14.79
C ARG A 241 25.50 -21.85 13.36
N LEU A 242 24.29 -21.46 13.01
CA LEU A 242 23.80 -21.45 11.64
C LEU A 242 22.87 -20.26 11.45
N GLY A 243 22.88 -19.65 10.26
CA GLY A 243 22.19 -18.38 10.06
C GLY A 243 22.54 -17.70 8.76
N CYS A 244 22.22 -16.42 8.69
CA CYS A 244 22.58 -15.57 7.58
C CYS A 244 23.10 -14.22 8.07
N GLU A 245 23.88 -13.52 7.24
CA GLU A 245 24.52 -12.27 7.64
C GLU A 245 24.63 -11.26 6.50
N LEU A 246 24.32 -10.01 6.82
CA LEU A 246 24.57 -8.81 6.03
C LEU A 246 25.68 -8.01 6.70
N VAL A 247 26.58 -7.41 5.92
CA VAL A 247 27.70 -6.63 6.44
C VAL A 247 27.68 -5.23 5.83
N ILE A 248 27.88 -4.23 6.69
CA ILE A 248 28.04 -2.82 6.32
C ILE A 248 29.42 -2.36 6.79
N SER A 249 30.22 -1.82 5.89
CA SER A 249 31.50 -1.18 6.20
C SER A 249 31.38 0.34 6.08
N PHE A 250 32.06 1.06 6.96
CA PHE A 250 32.02 2.52 7.03
C PHE A 250 33.38 3.14 6.69
N SER A 251 33.39 4.45 6.43
CA SER A 251 34.60 5.22 6.08
C SER A 251 35.61 5.35 7.22
N ASP A 252 35.16 5.17 8.46
CA ASP A 252 36.01 5.15 9.67
C ASP A 252 36.66 3.79 9.94
N ASN A 253 36.61 2.87 8.97
CA ASN A 253 37.07 1.47 9.03
C ASN A 253 36.30 0.58 10.02
N THR A 254 35.19 1.04 10.59
CA THR A 254 34.32 0.18 11.40
C THR A 254 33.39 -0.68 10.52
N VAL A 255 32.92 -1.80 11.08
CA VAL A 255 32.05 -2.76 10.39
C VAL A 255 30.86 -3.10 11.29
N LEU A 256 29.66 -3.08 10.73
CA LEU A 256 28.43 -3.54 11.38
C LEU A 256 27.98 -4.86 10.75
N TYR A 257 27.77 -5.86 11.60
CA TYR A 257 27.31 -7.20 11.22
C TYR A 257 25.83 -7.36 11.60
N LEU A 258 24.99 -7.55 10.59
CA LEU A 258 23.55 -7.73 10.72
C LEU A 258 23.21 -9.20 10.45
N GLY A 259 23.16 -10.02 11.49
CA GLY A 259 23.01 -11.46 11.38
C GLY A 259 21.77 -12.02 12.06
N ALA A 260 21.04 -12.89 11.34
CA ALA A 260 20.04 -13.76 11.94
C ALA A 260 20.66 -15.12 12.22
N TRP A 261 21.15 -15.31 13.45
CA TRP A 261 21.93 -16.48 13.85
C TRP A 261 21.17 -17.34 14.87
N LYS A 262 21.09 -18.65 14.63
CA LYS A 262 20.76 -19.66 15.64
C LYS A 262 22.07 -20.12 16.29
N PRO A 263 22.39 -19.70 17.53
CA PRO A 263 23.42 -20.38 18.29
C PRO A 263 22.93 -21.78 18.69
N VAL A 264 23.83 -22.75 18.68
CA VAL A 264 23.64 -24.11 19.17
C VAL A 264 24.75 -24.47 20.15
N THR A 265 24.40 -25.16 21.22
CA THR A 265 25.31 -25.52 22.31
C THR A 265 25.39 -27.04 22.48
N THR A 266 26.28 -27.52 23.34
CA THR A 266 26.36 -28.95 23.69
C THR A 266 25.04 -29.50 24.22
N SER A 267 24.23 -28.66 24.88
CA SER A 267 22.90 -29.03 25.38
C SER A 267 21.86 -29.26 24.28
N ASP A 268 22.16 -28.85 23.04
CA ASP A 268 21.28 -29.02 21.88
C ASP A 268 21.59 -30.28 21.07
N ILE A 269 22.66 -31.01 21.43
CA ILE A 269 23.00 -32.29 20.80
C ILE A 269 21.83 -33.28 20.97
N GLY A 270 21.46 -33.96 19.89
CA GLY A 270 20.31 -34.85 19.82
C GLY A 270 19.00 -34.17 19.44
N LYS A 271 18.94 -32.82 19.42
CA LYS A 271 17.70 -32.08 19.15
C LYS A 271 17.55 -31.70 17.68
N SER A 272 16.34 -31.29 17.33
CA SER A 272 15.95 -30.79 16.00
C SER A 272 15.29 -29.41 16.13
N PHE A 273 15.31 -28.64 15.04
CA PHE A 273 14.68 -27.33 14.98
C PHE A 273 14.10 -27.10 13.58
N SER A 274 12.98 -26.39 13.51
CA SER A 274 12.44 -25.82 12.27
C SER A 274 11.78 -24.48 12.61
N GLY A 275 12.14 -23.43 11.88
CA GLY A 275 11.54 -22.12 12.06
C GLY A 275 12.30 -21.00 11.35
N ARG A 276 11.66 -19.84 11.25
CA ARG A 276 12.27 -18.61 10.75
C ARG A 276 12.87 -17.83 11.91
N LEU A 277 14.15 -17.47 11.81
CA LEU A 277 14.82 -16.56 12.74
C LEU A 277 14.94 -15.18 12.13
N SER A 278 14.83 -14.16 12.97
CA SER A 278 15.00 -12.77 12.58
C SER A 278 15.72 -11.97 13.67
N ASN A 279 16.42 -10.93 13.26
CA ASN A 279 17.03 -9.95 14.16
C ASN A 279 16.86 -8.53 13.59
N VAL A 280 16.77 -7.55 14.48
CA VAL A 280 16.58 -6.13 14.14
C VAL A 280 17.83 -5.34 14.53
N TYR A 281 18.26 -4.43 13.66
CA TYR A 281 19.46 -3.62 13.83
C TYR A 281 19.16 -2.15 13.56
N SER A 282 19.71 -1.27 14.40
CA SER A 282 19.75 0.16 14.13
C SER A 282 20.93 0.51 13.24
N ILE A 283 20.70 1.36 12.23
CA ILE A 283 21.77 1.81 11.33
C ILE A 283 22.35 3.14 11.84
N PRO A 284 23.66 3.24 12.07
CA PRO A 284 24.32 4.50 12.41
C PRO A 284 24.13 5.54 11.31
N THR A 285 23.62 6.72 11.66
CA THR A 285 23.33 7.80 10.70
C THR A 285 24.46 8.83 10.58
N ASP A 286 25.42 8.78 11.51
CA ASP A 286 26.58 9.67 11.61
C ASP A 286 27.80 9.17 10.84
N LYS A 287 27.73 7.97 10.25
CA LYS A 287 28.83 7.33 9.54
C LYS A 287 28.54 7.20 8.05
N GLN A 288 29.53 7.50 7.23
CA GLN A 288 29.45 7.27 5.78
C GLN A 288 29.69 5.79 5.47
N ILE A 289 28.76 5.18 4.73
CA ILE A 289 28.86 3.79 4.28
C ILE A 289 29.79 3.70 3.07
N THR A 290 30.72 2.74 3.07
CA THR A 290 31.64 2.47 1.97
C THR A 290 31.33 1.18 1.23
N ARG A 291 30.74 0.19 1.93
CA ARG A 291 30.38 -1.10 1.34
C ARG A 291 29.18 -1.71 2.05
N ILE A 292 28.30 -2.33 1.28
CA ILE A 292 27.19 -3.15 1.79
C ILE A 292 27.22 -4.46 1.01
N ASN A 293 27.31 -5.59 1.70
CA ASN A 293 27.26 -6.89 1.05
C ASN A 293 26.57 -7.92 1.94
N PHE A 294 25.79 -8.80 1.31
CA PHE A 294 25.29 -9.98 1.99
C PHE A 294 26.42 -11.01 2.09
N SER A 295 26.79 -11.40 3.31
CA SER A 295 27.87 -12.34 3.59
C SER A 295 27.43 -13.79 3.57
N GLY A 296 26.15 -14.07 3.27
CA GLY A 296 25.68 -15.38 2.85
C GLY A 296 24.88 -16.16 3.89
N LEU A 297 24.62 -17.42 3.56
CA LEU A 297 24.04 -18.45 4.42
C LEU A 297 25.15 -19.33 4.99
N HIS A 298 25.05 -19.67 6.27
CA HIS A 298 26.13 -20.34 7.00
C HIS A 298 25.58 -21.50 7.82
N ILE A 299 26.16 -22.69 7.65
CA ILE A 299 25.98 -23.86 8.51
C ILE A 299 27.34 -24.17 9.15
N GLN A 300 27.49 -23.86 10.44
CA GLN A 300 28.76 -24.01 11.17
C GLN A 300 28.59 -24.92 12.40
N CYS A 301 27.85 -26.01 12.19
CA CYS A 301 27.61 -27.12 13.12
C CYS A 301 27.36 -28.41 12.30
N GLN A 302 27.21 -29.55 12.97
CA GLN A 302 26.90 -30.84 12.35
C GLN A 302 25.56 -31.36 12.87
N ALA A 303 24.75 -31.93 11.97
CA ALA A 303 23.47 -32.56 12.25
C ALA A 303 23.24 -33.65 11.19
N THR A 304 22.25 -34.51 11.39
CA THR A 304 21.86 -35.52 10.38
C THR A 304 21.42 -34.87 9.07
N SER A 305 20.72 -33.74 9.12
CA SER A 305 20.38 -32.95 7.94
C SER A 305 20.19 -31.48 8.28
N PHE A 306 20.44 -30.60 7.30
CA PHE A 306 20.13 -29.18 7.37
C PHE A 306 19.30 -28.73 6.18
N LYS A 307 18.51 -27.69 6.39
CA LYS A 307 17.89 -26.88 5.35
C LYS A 307 17.82 -25.44 5.84
N ILE A 308 18.74 -24.60 5.38
CA ILE A 308 18.75 -23.17 5.66
C ILE A 308 18.57 -22.39 4.37
N GLY A 309 17.76 -21.34 4.38
CA GLY A 309 17.47 -20.63 3.16
C GLY A 309 16.49 -19.49 3.30
N GLN A 310 16.07 -18.97 2.15
CA GLN A 310 15.15 -17.84 2.06
C GLN A 310 15.55 -16.68 2.98
N PRO A 311 16.81 -16.20 2.90
CA PRO A 311 17.20 -15.00 3.61
C PRO A 311 16.36 -13.81 3.13
N LYS A 312 16.03 -12.91 4.05
CA LYS A 312 15.27 -11.70 3.77
C LYS A 312 15.96 -10.53 4.45
N VAL A 313 16.12 -9.43 3.73
CA VAL A 313 16.54 -8.14 4.29
C VAL A 313 15.38 -7.18 4.10
N GLU A 314 14.89 -6.64 5.20
CA GLU A 314 13.72 -5.75 5.26
C GLU A 314 14.09 -4.47 6.01
N THR A 315 13.33 -3.40 5.76
CA THR A 315 13.40 -2.19 6.59
C THR A 315 12.29 -2.22 7.64
N GLY A 316 12.58 -1.64 8.80
CA GLY A 316 11.70 -1.67 9.97
C GLY A 316 12.14 -2.68 11.02
N ASN A 317 11.29 -2.86 12.03
CA ASN A 317 11.59 -3.61 13.25
C ASN A 317 10.72 -4.85 13.45
N LYS A 318 10.02 -5.28 12.40
CA LYS A 318 9.20 -6.48 12.41
C LYS A 318 9.50 -7.32 11.18
N ALA A 319 9.96 -8.54 11.42
CA ALA A 319 10.12 -9.52 10.37
C ALA A 319 8.77 -9.94 9.80
N THR A 320 8.72 -10.13 8.49
CA THR A 320 7.57 -10.73 7.82
C THR A 320 7.96 -12.03 7.13
N ASP A 321 6.97 -12.78 6.64
CA ASP A 321 7.22 -13.99 5.87
C ASP A 321 8.05 -13.69 4.62
N TRP A 322 8.78 -14.70 4.15
CA TRP A 322 9.63 -14.52 2.97
C TRP A 322 8.80 -14.31 1.70
N THR A 323 9.23 -13.34 0.91
CA THR A 323 8.79 -13.07 -0.46
C THR A 323 10.03 -12.86 -1.33
N PRO A 324 9.96 -13.11 -2.64
CA PRO A 324 11.00 -12.66 -3.58
C PRO A 324 11.22 -11.15 -3.46
N ALA A 325 12.41 -10.67 -3.84
CA ALA A 325 12.56 -9.24 -4.06
C ALA A 325 11.71 -8.80 -5.27
N PRO A 326 11.11 -7.60 -5.27
CA PRO A 326 10.38 -7.08 -6.43
C PRO A 326 11.17 -7.12 -7.74
N GLU A 327 12.48 -6.99 -7.67
CA GLU A 327 13.40 -7.03 -8.80
C GLU A 327 13.65 -8.46 -9.30
N ASP A 328 13.37 -9.49 -8.50
CA ASP A 328 13.42 -10.89 -8.92
C ASP A 328 12.22 -11.27 -9.81
N PHE A 329 11.22 -10.40 -9.93
CA PHE A 329 10.17 -10.56 -10.93
C PHE A 329 10.75 -10.23 -12.30
N ASP A 330 11.15 -11.27 -13.02
CA ASP A 330 11.67 -11.25 -14.39
C ASP A 330 10.56 -10.81 -15.38
N PHE A 331 10.06 -9.59 -15.24
CA PHE A 331 9.05 -9.04 -16.14
C PHE A 331 9.71 -8.45 -17.39
N TYR A 332 10.92 -7.89 -17.29
CA TYR A 332 11.65 -7.36 -18.44
C TYR A 332 12.56 -8.42 -19.04
N LYS A 333 12.28 -8.79 -20.30
CA LYS A 333 12.98 -9.86 -21.01
C LYS A 333 14.04 -9.32 -21.96
N GLU A 334 14.84 -10.22 -22.49
CA GLU A 334 15.81 -9.94 -23.53
C GLU A 334 15.16 -9.37 -24.81
N GLN A 335 16.00 -8.79 -25.66
CA GLN A 335 15.57 -8.36 -26.99
C GLN A 335 15.60 -9.52 -27.98
N VAL A 336 14.52 -9.66 -28.76
CA VAL A 336 14.36 -10.67 -29.82
C VAL A 336 14.02 -10.01 -31.16
N ASP A 337 14.25 -10.70 -32.28
CA ASP A 337 13.91 -10.18 -33.61
C ASP A 337 12.40 -10.32 -33.90
N PHE A 338 11.83 -9.37 -34.65
CA PHE A 338 10.42 -9.44 -35.03
C PHE A 338 10.03 -10.73 -35.79
N SER A 339 10.98 -11.33 -36.52
CA SER A 339 10.79 -12.63 -37.18
C SER A 339 10.43 -13.75 -36.19
N GLU A 340 10.93 -13.68 -34.96
CA GLU A 340 10.60 -14.65 -33.92
C GLU A 340 9.15 -14.57 -33.45
N LEU A 341 8.51 -13.39 -33.58
CA LEU A 341 7.09 -13.25 -33.24
C LEU A 341 6.17 -13.89 -34.30
N LYS A 342 6.68 -14.14 -35.51
CA LYS A 342 5.94 -14.81 -36.60
C LYS A 342 5.89 -16.33 -36.46
N THR A 343 6.69 -16.88 -35.55
CA THR A 343 6.67 -18.30 -35.21
C THR A 343 6.15 -18.47 -33.80
N PHE A 344 5.29 -19.46 -33.59
CA PHE A 344 4.75 -19.72 -32.27
C PHE A 344 5.89 -20.12 -31.32
N LYS A 345 5.93 -19.49 -30.16
CA LYS A 345 6.74 -19.92 -29.01
C LYS A 345 5.90 -19.71 -27.75
N ASN A 346 5.86 -20.72 -26.87
CA ASN A 346 5.26 -20.57 -25.55
C ASN A 346 6.18 -19.71 -24.67
N ARG A 347 5.95 -18.39 -24.70
CA ARG A 347 6.77 -17.41 -23.97
C ARG A 347 6.26 -17.26 -22.53
N PRO A 348 7.14 -17.03 -21.55
CA PRO A 348 6.72 -16.64 -20.20
C PRO A 348 6.07 -15.25 -20.20
N ALA A 349 5.48 -14.89 -19.06
CA ALA A 349 4.98 -13.54 -18.80
C ALA A 349 6.14 -12.54 -18.88
N GLY A 350 5.89 -11.39 -19.50
CA GLY A 350 6.87 -10.31 -19.53
C GLY A 350 6.75 -9.35 -20.71
N SER A 351 7.52 -8.27 -20.61
CA SER A 351 7.78 -7.26 -21.62
C SER A 351 9.11 -7.56 -22.33
N TRP A 352 9.03 -7.81 -23.62
CA TRP A 352 10.15 -8.12 -24.50
C TRP A 352 10.45 -6.94 -25.41
N GLY A 353 11.74 -6.64 -25.60
CA GLY A 353 12.15 -5.68 -26.62
C GLY A 353 12.18 -6.36 -28.00
N ILE A 354 11.61 -5.72 -29.02
CA ILE A 354 11.53 -6.29 -30.37
C ILE A 354 12.39 -5.49 -31.33
N ARG A 355 13.36 -6.13 -31.95
CA ARG A 355 14.19 -5.52 -32.99
C ARG A 355 13.46 -5.49 -34.32
N LEU A 356 13.44 -4.32 -34.94
CA LEU A 356 12.94 -4.06 -36.28
C LEU A 356 14.08 -3.36 -37.04
N GLY A 357 14.26 -3.64 -38.34
CA GLY A 357 15.45 -3.20 -39.11
C GLY A 357 15.76 -1.69 -39.11
N GLY A 358 14.86 -0.83 -38.62
CA GLY A 358 15.09 0.61 -38.41
C GLY A 358 14.62 1.15 -37.06
N GLY A 359 14.40 0.31 -36.04
CA GLY A 359 13.92 0.74 -34.73
C GLY A 359 13.61 -0.40 -33.75
N GLY A 360 12.91 -0.07 -32.66
CA GLY A 360 12.54 -1.03 -31.62
C GLY A 360 11.08 -0.92 -31.23
N GLY A 361 10.43 -2.07 -31.03
CA GLY A 361 9.06 -2.20 -30.52
C GLY A 361 9.03 -2.87 -29.15
N ILE A 362 7.84 -2.93 -28.57
CA ILE A 362 7.55 -3.59 -27.29
C ILE A 362 6.51 -4.68 -27.53
N TYR A 363 6.80 -5.88 -27.06
CA TYR A 363 5.85 -6.99 -27.02
C TYR A 363 5.61 -7.39 -25.58
N VAL A 364 4.34 -7.47 -25.16
CA VAL A 364 3.97 -7.89 -23.81
C VAL A 364 3.13 -9.14 -23.91
N ASN A 365 3.50 -10.15 -23.12
CA ASN A 365 2.81 -11.43 -23.07
C ASN A 365 2.27 -11.69 -21.67
N PHE A 366 0.99 -12.04 -21.59
CA PHE A 366 0.31 -12.47 -20.38
C PHE A 366 -0.22 -13.89 -20.57
N PRO A 367 0.55 -14.93 -20.18
CA PRO A 367 0.09 -16.31 -20.21
C PRO A 367 -1.12 -16.51 -19.30
N ALA A 368 -2.03 -17.39 -19.71
CA ALA A 368 -3.21 -17.78 -18.94
C ALA A 368 -3.38 -19.29 -18.94
N ASN A 369 -3.93 -19.85 -17.86
CA ASN A 369 -4.29 -21.26 -17.77
C ASN A 369 -5.68 -21.49 -18.38
N SER A 370 -5.82 -21.25 -19.68
CA SER A 370 -7.06 -21.42 -20.44
C SER A 370 -6.76 -21.74 -21.91
N SER A 371 -7.78 -22.11 -22.70
CA SER A 371 -7.60 -22.34 -24.15
C SER A 371 -7.15 -21.09 -24.90
N ALA A 372 -7.60 -19.89 -24.49
CA ALA A 372 -6.91 -18.66 -24.84
C ALA A 372 -5.69 -18.54 -23.91
N SER A 373 -4.59 -19.15 -24.29
CA SER A 373 -3.46 -19.42 -23.39
C SER A 373 -2.53 -18.23 -23.20
N SER A 374 -2.75 -17.14 -23.93
CA SER A 374 -2.06 -15.86 -23.74
C SER A 374 -2.94 -14.70 -24.16
N LEU A 375 -2.70 -13.54 -23.55
CA LEU A 375 -3.07 -12.23 -24.08
C LEU A 375 -1.79 -11.49 -24.43
N GLU A 376 -1.66 -11.13 -25.72
CA GLU A 376 -0.44 -10.58 -26.28
C GLU A 376 -0.69 -9.21 -26.90
N PHE A 377 0.16 -8.25 -26.55
CA PHE A 377 0.14 -6.91 -27.13
C PHE A 377 1.47 -6.60 -27.80
N PHE A 378 1.42 -5.89 -28.93
CA PHE A 378 2.61 -5.45 -29.64
C PHE A 378 2.49 -4.01 -30.10
N LYS A 379 3.47 -3.18 -29.72
CA LYS A 379 3.64 -1.82 -30.22
C LYS A 379 4.93 -1.79 -31.05
N PRO A 380 4.87 -1.59 -32.38
CA PRO A 380 6.04 -1.75 -33.24
C PRO A 380 7.07 -0.63 -33.11
N ASN A 381 6.70 0.60 -32.74
CA ASN A 381 7.66 1.70 -32.58
C ASN A 381 7.08 2.84 -31.72
N TRP A 382 7.87 3.90 -31.50
CA TRP A 382 7.48 5.07 -30.69
C TRP A 382 6.61 6.09 -31.44
N TYR A 383 6.38 5.95 -32.75
CA TYR A 383 5.58 6.91 -33.50
C TYR A 383 4.11 6.87 -33.03
N PRO A 384 3.46 8.04 -32.83
CA PRO A 384 2.05 8.11 -32.43
C PRO A 384 1.11 7.42 -33.41
N ALA A 385 1.46 7.43 -34.70
CA ALA A 385 0.63 6.85 -35.76
C ALA A 385 0.56 5.31 -35.75
N THR A 386 1.47 4.61 -35.06
CA THR A 386 1.42 3.14 -35.02
C THR A 386 0.52 2.66 -33.89
N ARG A 387 -0.37 1.71 -34.21
CA ARG A 387 -1.37 1.17 -33.30
C ARG A 387 -0.76 0.07 -32.41
N ILE A 388 -1.49 -0.26 -31.33
CA ILE A 388 -1.20 -1.45 -30.53
C ILE A 388 -1.91 -2.62 -31.19
N GLY A 389 -1.13 -3.61 -31.60
CA GLY A 389 -1.65 -4.89 -32.05
C GLY A 389 -2.00 -5.79 -30.86
N VAL A 390 -3.07 -6.56 -30.97
CA VAL A 390 -3.48 -7.61 -30.03
C VAL A 390 -3.56 -8.96 -30.74
N ARG A 391 -3.19 -10.02 -30.02
CA ARG A 391 -3.46 -11.40 -30.42
C ARG A 391 -3.51 -12.32 -29.19
N ASN A 392 -3.72 -13.60 -29.44
CA ASN A 392 -3.64 -14.65 -28.43
C ASN A 392 -3.02 -15.92 -29.02
N SER A 393 -2.51 -16.77 -28.15
CA SER A 393 -2.16 -18.14 -28.46
C SER A 393 -3.27 -19.10 -28.00
N VAL A 394 -3.20 -20.34 -28.49
CA VAL A 394 -4.17 -21.40 -28.19
C VAL A 394 -3.46 -22.58 -27.53
N ASP A 395 -4.00 -23.04 -26.40
CA ASP A 395 -3.56 -24.24 -25.64
C ASP A 395 -2.05 -24.32 -25.37
N SER A 396 -1.38 -23.15 -25.29
CA SER A 396 0.07 -23.00 -25.10
C SER A 396 0.93 -23.70 -26.16
N ASN A 397 0.39 -24.02 -27.35
CA ASN A 397 1.09 -24.79 -28.37
C ASN A 397 0.98 -24.27 -29.81
N ARG A 398 0.10 -23.30 -30.10
CA ARG A 398 -0.09 -22.76 -31.46
C ARG A 398 -0.69 -21.35 -31.44
N PHE A 399 -0.68 -20.71 -32.62
CA PHE A 399 -1.54 -19.57 -32.88
C PHE A 399 -2.97 -20.01 -33.27
N ASN A 400 -3.91 -19.07 -33.20
CA ASN A 400 -5.27 -19.22 -33.72
C ASN A 400 -5.32 -19.16 -35.27
N ASP A 401 -6.54 -19.19 -35.83
CA ASP A 401 -6.81 -19.32 -37.28
C ASP A 401 -6.22 -18.19 -38.15
N ASP A 402 -5.86 -17.05 -37.56
CA ASP A 402 -5.18 -15.93 -38.25
C ASP A 402 -3.64 -16.08 -38.30
N ASN A 403 -3.13 -17.25 -37.90
CA ASN A 403 -1.70 -17.61 -37.87
C ASN A 403 -0.85 -16.64 -37.02
N GLY A 404 -1.44 -16.10 -35.95
CA GLY A 404 -0.75 -15.25 -34.98
C GLY A 404 -0.54 -13.84 -35.47
N THR A 405 -1.37 -13.38 -36.40
CA THR A 405 -1.31 -12.01 -36.90
C THR A 405 -1.79 -11.06 -35.81
N PHE A 406 -1.07 -9.96 -35.58
CA PHE A 406 -1.54 -8.92 -34.67
C PHE A 406 -2.66 -8.11 -35.33
N ARG A 407 -3.79 -7.97 -34.63
CA ARG A 407 -4.90 -7.09 -35.03
C ARG A 407 -4.79 -5.76 -34.31
N ASP A 408 -4.91 -4.65 -35.02
CA ASP A 408 -4.89 -3.33 -34.40
C ASP A 408 -6.10 -3.13 -33.48
N LEU A 409 -5.85 -2.62 -32.28
CA LEU A 409 -6.91 -2.14 -31.39
C LEU A 409 -7.43 -0.79 -31.90
N ALA A 410 -8.75 -0.68 -32.02
CA ALA A 410 -9.43 0.57 -32.36
C ALA A 410 -9.31 1.57 -31.21
N TRP A 411 -9.08 2.84 -31.56
CA TRP A 411 -9.21 3.96 -30.64
C TRP A 411 -10.67 4.35 -30.49
N TYR A 412 -10.99 5.06 -29.40
CA TYR A 412 -12.34 5.55 -29.18
C TYR A 412 -12.82 6.41 -30.37
N GLU A 413 -11.96 7.29 -30.89
CA GLU A 413 -12.20 8.12 -32.07
C GLU A 413 -12.39 7.34 -33.38
N ASP A 414 -11.88 6.10 -33.48
CA ASP A 414 -12.11 5.23 -34.65
C ASP A 414 -13.56 4.69 -34.65
N VAL A 415 -14.21 4.62 -33.48
CA VAL A 415 -15.59 4.13 -33.32
C VAL A 415 -16.59 5.29 -33.34
N ILE A 416 -16.22 6.45 -32.80
CA ILE A 416 -17.07 7.64 -32.71
C ILE A 416 -16.48 8.80 -33.54
N SER A 417 -16.60 8.73 -34.85
CA SER A 417 -16.18 9.83 -35.71
C SER A 417 -17.26 10.93 -35.76
N ALA A 418 -16.86 12.19 -35.55
CA ALA A 418 -17.68 13.32 -35.94
C ALA A 418 -17.93 13.29 -37.46
N GLY A 419 -19.05 13.88 -37.91
CA GLY A 419 -19.32 13.99 -39.34
C GLY A 419 -18.29 14.85 -40.07
N VAL A 420 -18.18 14.66 -41.38
CA VAL A 420 -17.17 15.29 -42.24
C VAL A 420 -17.74 16.56 -42.85
N ARG A 421 -16.97 17.65 -42.88
CA ARG A 421 -17.39 18.90 -43.56
C ARG A 421 -16.84 18.93 -44.99
N VAL A 422 -17.70 19.15 -45.98
CA VAL A 422 -17.31 19.33 -47.39
C VAL A 422 -17.93 20.63 -47.92
N GLY A 423 -17.15 21.47 -48.61
CA GLY A 423 -17.63 22.75 -49.15
C GLY A 423 -17.05 23.13 -50.50
N GLU A 424 -16.30 22.23 -51.12
CA GLU A 424 -15.64 22.40 -52.42
C GLU A 424 -15.66 21.05 -53.14
N ASP A 425 -15.33 21.04 -54.43
CA ASP A 425 -15.25 19.82 -55.22
C ASP A 425 -14.23 18.84 -54.61
N THR A 426 -14.61 17.58 -54.40
CA THR A 426 -13.78 16.63 -53.68
C THR A 426 -14.03 15.17 -54.07
N THR A 427 -13.12 14.28 -53.66
CA THR A 427 -13.27 12.82 -53.76
C THR A 427 -13.25 12.22 -52.36
N LEU A 428 -14.31 11.53 -51.98
CA LEU A 428 -14.37 10.82 -50.71
C LEU A 428 -13.61 9.50 -50.81
N ASN A 429 -12.65 9.30 -49.91
CA ASN A 429 -11.94 8.03 -49.73
C ASN A 429 -12.64 7.07 -48.75
N VAL A 430 -12.10 5.87 -48.59
CA VAL A 430 -12.62 4.79 -47.74
C VAL A 430 -12.84 5.19 -46.27
N ASN A 431 -12.11 6.16 -45.73
CA ASN A 431 -12.26 6.59 -44.34
C ASN A 431 -13.57 7.36 -44.10
N HIS A 432 -14.23 7.84 -45.16
CA HIS A 432 -15.55 8.49 -45.07
C HIS A 432 -16.70 7.49 -45.15
N GLN A 433 -16.41 6.21 -45.40
CA GLN A 433 -17.42 5.16 -45.44
C GLN A 433 -18.12 5.06 -44.08
N ASN A 434 -19.45 4.94 -44.14
CA ASN A 434 -20.38 4.86 -43.02
C ASN A 434 -20.42 6.14 -42.14
N GLN A 435 -19.96 7.27 -42.66
CA GLN A 435 -20.04 8.58 -41.99
C GLN A 435 -21.16 9.47 -42.55
N VAL A 436 -21.45 10.55 -41.82
CA VAL A 436 -22.32 11.64 -42.26
C VAL A 436 -21.47 12.82 -42.75
N VAL A 437 -21.67 13.25 -43.98
CA VAL A 437 -21.02 14.40 -44.60
C VAL A 437 -21.96 15.61 -44.57
N PHE A 438 -21.51 16.69 -43.94
CA PHE A 438 -22.19 17.98 -43.90
C PHE A 438 -21.67 18.85 -45.05
N VAL A 439 -22.51 19.04 -46.07
CA VAL A 439 -22.17 19.78 -47.28
C VAL A 439 -22.53 21.25 -47.11
N THR A 440 -21.54 22.14 -47.16
CA THR A 440 -21.69 23.55 -46.77
C THR A 440 -21.85 24.52 -47.93
N ASN A 441 -21.49 24.13 -49.16
CA ASN A 441 -21.66 24.92 -50.38
C ASN A 441 -21.99 24.00 -51.56
N ALA A 442 -22.39 24.58 -52.69
CA ALA A 442 -22.55 23.85 -53.95
C ALA A 442 -21.19 23.30 -54.41
N CYS A 443 -21.14 21.99 -54.68
CA CYS A 443 -19.92 21.31 -55.12
C CYS A 443 -20.22 19.97 -55.79
N ARG A 444 -19.17 19.36 -56.35
CA ARG A 444 -19.14 18.03 -56.93
C ARG A 444 -18.42 17.08 -55.98
N ILE A 445 -19.07 15.99 -55.60
CA ILE A 445 -18.52 15.00 -54.67
C ILE A 445 -18.40 13.67 -55.42
N GLU A 446 -17.17 13.21 -55.62
CA GLU A 446 -16.86 11.90 -56.21
C GLU A 446 -16.79 10.82 -55.12
N LEU A 447 -17.39 9.65 -55.38
CA LEU A 447 -17.51 8.54 -54.43
C LEU A 447 -16.96 7.20 -54.97
N ASN A 448 -16.23 7.19 -56.08
CA ASN A 448 -15.67 5.96 -56.65
C ASN A 448 -14.75 5.16 -55.70
N GLN A 449 -14.17 5.79 -54.67
CA GLN A 449 -13.31 5.14 -53.68
C GLN A 449 -14.08 4.52 -52.48
N ILE A 450 -15.39 4.72 -52.37
CA ILE A 450 -16.22 4.01 -51.40
C ILE A 450 -16.33 2.54 -51.83
N GLN A 451 -16.05 1.62 -50.90
CA GLN A 451 -15.93 0.19 -51.21
C GLN A 451 -17.30 -0.48 -51.32
N ASN A 452 -17.32 -1.71 -51.86
CA ASN A 452 -18.50 -2.55 -51.87
C ASN A 452 -19.08 -2.69 -50.44
N MET A 453 -20.40 -2.68 -50.32
CA MET A 453 -21.13 -2.67 -49.05
C MET A 453 -20.85 -1.42 -48.19
N GLY A 454 -20.36 -0.34 -48.80
CA GLY A 454 -20.15 0.95 -48.17
C GLY A 454 -21.32 1.91 -48.40
N SER A 455 -21.58 2.78 -47.42
CA SER A 455 -22.60 3.83 -47.52
C SER A 455 -22.07 5.17 -47.00
N VAL A 456 -22.54 6.28 -47.53
CA VAL A 456 -22.24 7.62 -47.00
C VAL A 456 -23.54 8.42 -46.96
N SER A 457 -23.82 9.02 -45.80
CA SER A 457 -24.98 9.90 -45.62
C SER A 457 -24.57 11.35 -45.78
N PHE A 458 -25.45 12.18 -46.32
CA PHE A 458 -25.20 13.58 -46.58
C PHE A 458 -26.28 14.45 -45.96
N ARG A 459 -25.88 15.58 -45.38
CA ARG A 459 -26.76 16.65 -44.92
C ARG A 459 -26.35 17.95 -45.59
N LYS A 460 -27.25 18.54 -46.36
CA LYS A 460 -27.06 19.88 -46.92
C LYS A 460 -27.32 20.92 -45.82
N VAL A 461 -26.36 21.81 -45.60
CA VAL A 461 -26.44 22.85 -44.55
C VAL A 461 -26.49 24.29 -45.07
N PHE A 462 -26.84 24.46 -46.35
CA PHE A 462 -26.98 25.73 -47.06
C PHE A 462 -28.23 25.70 -47.96
N ASP A 463 -28.84 26.84 -48.25
CA ASP A 463 -30.13 26.90 -48.94
C ASP A 463 -30.01 26.74 -50.45
N ASP A 464 -29.30 27.64 -51.13
CA ASP A 464 -29.29 27.69 -52.59
C ASP A 464 -28.10 26.94 -53.22
N GLY A 465 -28.28 26.44 -54.44
CA GLY A 465 -27.22 25.77 -55.21
C GLY A 465 -27.28 24.24 -55.17
N THR A 466 -26.59 23.62 -56.13
CA THR A 466 -26.69 22.17 -56.39
C THR A 466 -25.47 21.44 -55.86
N VAL A 467 -25.68 20.29 -55.22
CA VAL A 467 -24.62 19.31 -54.94
C VAL A 467 -24.71 18.20 -55.98
N THR A 468 -23.62 17.90 -56.66
CA THR A 468 -23.56 16.84 -57.69
C THR A 468 -22.78 15.66 -57.15
N PHE A 469 -23.41 14.49 -57.11
CA PHE A 469 -22.72 13.24 -56.80
C PHE A 469 -22.16 12.62 -58.07
N ILE A 470 -20.92 12.14 -58.01
CA ILE A 470 -20.25 11.41 -59.08
C ILE A 470 -19.82 10.06 -58.50
N CYS A 471 -20.01 9.00 -59.29
CA CYS A 471 -19.61 7.64 -58.96
C CYS A 471 -18.87 7.07 -60.16
N THR A 472 -17.69 7.62 -60.49
CA THR A 472 -16.95 7.26 -61.70
C THR A 472 -16.67 5.75 -61.76
N GLY A 473 -17.02 5.13 -62.88
CA GLY A 473 -16.84 3.70 -63.11
C GLY A 473 -17.92 2.80 -62.50
N LYS A 474 -18.96 3.38 -61.87
CA LYS A 474 -20.09 2.64 -61.30
C LYS A 474 -21.40 2.97 -62.04
N ASN A 475 -22.37 2.06 -61.99
CA ASN A 475 -23.71 2.29 -62.54
C ASN A 475 -24.52 3.12 -61.53
N ILE A 476 -24.95 4.32 -61.90
CA ILE A 476 -25.71 5.21 -61.00
C ILE A 476 -27.20 4.87 -61.08
N ILE A 477 -27.83 4.65 -59.92
CA ILE A 477 -29.25 4.34 -59.78
C ILE A 477 -29.87 5.32 -58.78
N TYR A 478 -30.78 6.17 -59.24
CA TYR A 478 -31.56 7.04 -58.34
C TYR A 478 -32.82 6.34 -57.86
N THR A 479 -33.08 6.39 -56.55
CA THR A 479 -34.28 5.78 -55.93
C THR A 479 -35.30 6.81 -55.44
N GLY A 480 -34.98 8.11 -55.58
CA GLY A 480 -35.81 9.25 -55.19
C GLY A 480 -35.62 10.41 -56.14
N ASP A 481 -35.37 11.61 -55.60
CA ASP A 481 -35.04 12.78 -56.43
C ASP A 481 -33.74 12.53 -57.23
N THR A 482 -33.67 13.06 -58.45
CA THR A 482 -32.51 12.90 -59.34
C THR A 482 -31.48 14.02 -59.23
N ALA A 483 -31.75 15.04 -58.40
CA ALA A 483 -30.87 16.18 -58.18
C ALA A 483 -30.92 16.63 -56.71
N PHE A 484 -29.76 16.96 -56.12
CA PHE A 484 -29.67 17.40 -54.73
C PHE A 484 -29.63 18.95 -54.65
N THR A 485 -30.82 19.55 -54.76
CA THR A 485 -31.04 21.01 -54.95
C THR A 485 -31.97 21.65 -53.93
N GLY A 486 -32.53 20.89 -52.99
CA GLY A 486 -33.42 21.39 -51.93
C GLY A 486 -32.71 22.30 -50.94
N LYS A 487 -33.42 22.86 -49.96
CA LYS A 487 -32.85 23.84 -49.02
C LYS A 487 -31.98 23.21 -47.93
N LYS A 488 -31.48 24.03 -47.00
CA LYS A 488 -30.82 23.54 -45.78
C LYS A 488 -31.73 22.55 -45.06
N GLY A 489 -31.18 21.39 -44.73
CA GLY A 489 -31.93 20.28 -44.14
C GLY A 489 -32.16 19.11 -45.10
N SER A 490 -31.97 19.30 -46.41
CA SER A 490 -32.06 18.22 -47.39
C SER A 490 -31.03 17.12 -47.11
N THR A 491 -31.36 15.88 -47.43
CA THR A 491 -30.49 14.70 -47.20
C THR A 491 -30.28 13.89 -48.46
N ALA A 492 -29.13 13.22 -48.52
CA ALA A 492 -28.92 12.13 -49.45
C ALA A 492 -28.24 10.94 -48.75
N VAL A 493 -28.45 9.73 -49.24
CA VAL A 493 -27.70 8.55 -48.84
C VAL A 493 -27.20 7.88 -50.12
N ILE A 494 -25.88 7.68 -50.22
CA ILE A 494 -25.27 6.99 -51.34
C ILE A 494 -24.70 5.67 -50.85
N SER A 495 -25.13 4.57 -51.46
CA SER A 495 -24.71 3.22 -51.08
C SER A 495 -24.15 2.46 -52.28
N ILE A 496 -23.05 1.75 -52.06
CA ILE A 496 -22.34 0.99 -53.08
C ILE A 496 -22.57 -0.50 -52.83
N TYR A 497 -23.09 -1.20 -53.83
CA TYR A 497 -23.16 -2.65 -53.86
C TYR A 497 -22.66 -3.16 -55.20
N ASP A 498 -21.60 -3.96 -55.17
CA ASP A 498 -20.81 -4.39 -56.31
C ASP A 498 -20.43 -3.21 -57.23
N ASN A 499 -20.98 -3.16 -58.44
CA ASN A 499 -20.72 -2.10 -59.42
C ASN A 499 -21.77 -0.99 -59.43
N ASP A 500 -22.80 -1.08 -58.61
CA ASP A 500 -23.90 -0.12 -58.59
C ASP A 500 -23.71 0.92 -57.47
N CYS A 501 -24.05 2.16 -57.79
CA CYS A 501 -24.08 3.31 -56.89
C CYS A 501 -25.52 3.79 -56.76
N TYR A 502 -26.17 3.38 -55.67
CA TYR A 502 -27.54 3.77 -55.34
C TYR A 502 -27.53 5.14 -54.67
N ILE A 503 -28.30 6.08 -55.21
CA ILE A 503 -28.40 7.46 -54.71
C ILE A 503 -29.84 7.73 -54.33
N ASP A 504 -30.09 7.86 -53.02
CA ASP A 504 -31.38 8.26 -52.47
C ASP A 504 -31.29 9.73 -52.04
N ILE A 505 -32.11 10.59 -52.64
CA ILE A 505 -32.15 12.02 -52.33
C ILE A 505 -33.54 12.40 -51.85
N ARG A 506 -33.56 13.18 -50.77
CA ARG A 506 -34.75 13.85 -50.25
C ARG A 506 -34.48 15.35 -50.10
N ASN A 507 -35.03 16.13 -51.02
CA ASN A 507 -35.04 17.58 -50.92
C ASN A 507 -36.16 18.07 -49.98
N VAL A 508 -35.91 19.18 -49.28
CA VAL A 508 -36.91 19.88 -48.43
C VAL A 508 -37.04 21.35 -48.82
#